data_AF-A0A965MMD6-F1
#
_entry.id   AF-A0A965MMD6-F1
#
_cell.length_a   1.000
_cell.length_b   1.000
_cell.length_c   1.000
_cell.angle_alpha   90.00
_cell.angle_beta   90.00
_cell.angle_gamma   90.00
#
_symmetry.space_group_name_H-M   'P 1'
#
loop_
_entity.id
_entity.type
_entity.pdbx_description
1 polymer ?
#
loop_
_entity_poly.entity_id
_entity_poly.type
_entity_poly.pdbx_seq_one_letter_code
_entity_poly.pdbx_strand_id
1 'polypeptide(L)' 'MRNILNHTLVCFITLCAALSSPLLADEVVITLQSGDVIRGTLISDANGVVEIKHPNLGDLKIKRESIL' A
#
# COMPACT_ATOMS: atom_id res chain seq x y z
N MET A 1 17.75 4.86 -44.36
CA MET A 1 17.73 4.34 -42.97
C MET A 1 16.99 5.31 -42.03
N ARG A 2 15.66 5.48 -42.19
CA ARG A 2 14.83 6.33 -41.30
C ARG A 2 13.63 5.60 -40.69
N ASN A 3 13.23 4.45 -41.24
CA ASN A 3 12.06 3.68 -40.78
C ASN A 3 12.33 2.72 -39.61
N ILE A 4 13.59 2.35 -39.35
CA ILE A 4 13.92 1.40 -38.29
C ILE A 4 13.96 2.09 -36.92
N LEU A 5 14.32 3.39 -36.88
CA LEU A 5 14.43 4.17 -35.63
C LEU A 5 13.07 4.40 -34.95
N ASN A 6 12.00 4.55 -35.75
CA ASN A 6 10.66 4.81 -35.22
C ASN A 6 9.99 3.56 -34.64
N HIS A 7 10.34 2.36 -35.12
CA HIS A 7 9.69 1.12 -34.69
C HIS A 7 10.22 0.60 -33.33
N THR A 8 11.48 0.86 -33.02
CA THR A 8 12.11 0.49 -31.74
C THR A 8 11.66 1.38 -30.58
N LEU A 9 11.40 2.66 -30.87
CA LEU A 9 10.97 3.64 -29.86
C LEU A 9 9.53 3.40 -29.38
N VAL A 10 8.63 2.98 -30.28
CA VAL A 10 7.23 2.72 -29.94
C VAL A 10 7.09 1.50 -29.02
N CYS A 11 7.93 0.48 -29.19
CA CYS A 11 7.88 -0.74 -28.37
C CYS A 11 8.32 -0.51 -26.91
N PHE A 12 9.22 0.46 -26.67
CA PHE A 12 9.69 0.78 -25.32
C PHE A 12 8.65 1.52 -24.47
N ILE A 13 7.80 2.35 -25.10
CA ILE A 13 6.80 3.16 -24.37
C ILE A 13 5.60 2.30 -23.94
N THR A 14 5.21 1.30 -24.73
CA THR A 14 4.11 0.39 -24.38
C THR A 14 4.43 -0.58 -23.23
N LEU A 15 5.71 -0.86 -22.95
CA LEU A 15 6.09 -1.81 -21.90
C LEU A 15 6.07 -1.19 -20.49
N CYS A 16 6.25 0.13 -20.37
CA CYS A 16 6.29 0.82 -19.06
C CYS A 16 4.92 0.96 -18.39
N ALA A 17 3.81 0.86 -19.12
CA ALA A 17 2.45 1.02 -18.56
C ALA A 17 1.89 -0.25 -17.88
N ALA A 18 2.53 -1.41 -18.07
CA ALA A 18 2.06 -2.67 -17.48
C ALA A 18 2.65 -2.96 -16.08
N LEU A 19 3.59 -2.13 -15.60
CA LEU A 19 4.28 -2.32 -14.32
C LEU A 19 3.86 -1.31 -13.25
N SER A 20 2.67 -0.73 -13.35
CA SER A 20 1.99 -0.14 -12.19
C SER A 20 1.33 -1.27 -11.40
N SER A 21 2.14 -2.18 -10.85
CA SER A 21 1.67 -3.00 -9.73
C SER A 21 1.26 -2.01 -8.64
N PRO A 22 -0.02 -1.96 -8.20
CA PRO A 22 -0.32 -1.27 -6.97
C PRO A 22 0.58 -1.93 -5.93
N LEU A 23 1.51 -1.15 -5.36
CA LEU A 23 2.27 -1.57 -4.19
C LEU A 23 1.21 -2.16 -3.26
N LEU A 24 1.24 -3.48 -3.05
CA LEU A 24 0.30 -4.20 -2.20
C LEU A 24 0.57 -3.74 -0.77
N ALA A 25 0.12 -2.53 -0.50
CA ALA A 25 -0.08 -1.98 0.82
C ALA A 25 -0.97 -2.99 1.51
N ASP A 26 -0.41 -3.73 2.46
CA ASP A 26 -1.08 -4.79 3.19
C ASP A 26 -2.25 -4.17 3.96
N GLU A 27 -3.44 -4.22 3.37
CA GLU A 27 -4.66 -3.71 3.97
C GLU A 27 -5.05 -4.64 5.12
N VAL A 28 -4.93 -4.14 6.33
CA VAL A 28 -5.25 -4.83 7.56
C VAL A 28 -6.54 -4.30 8.16
N VAL A 29 -7.28 -5.21 8.79
CA VAL A 29 -8.48 -4.91 9.57
C VAL A 29 -8.15 -5.19 11.03
N ILE A 30 -8.12 -4.15 11.85
CA ILE A 30 -7.83 -4.22 13.28
C ILE A 30 -9.15 -4.10 14.03
N THR A 31 -9.48 -5.11 14.83
CA THR A 31 -10.60 -5.05 15.76
C THR A 31 -10.07 -4.67 17.14
N LEU A 32 -10.55 -3.56 17.68
CA LEU A 32 -10.21 -3.10 19.02
C LEU A 32 -11.05 -3.83 20.06
N GLN A 33 -10.57 -3.83 21.31
CA GLN A 33 -11.31 -4.38 22.45
C GLN A 33 -12.63 -3.64 22.74
N SER A 34 -12.77 -2.40 22.28
CA SER A 34 -14.04 -1.66 22.31
C SER A 34 -15.10 -2.26 21.37
N GLY A 35 -14.70 -3.13 20.44
CA GLY A 35 -15.52 -3.63 19.33
C GLY A 35 -15.40 -2.77 18.07
N ASP A 36 -14.66 -1.66 18.11
CA ASP A 36 -14.44 -0.81 16.94
C ASP A 36 -13.54 -1.52 15.92
N VAL A 37 -13.84 -1.32 14.65
CA VAL A 37 -13.08 -1.91 13.54
C VAL A 37 -12.40 -0.80 12.75
N ILE A 38 -11.06 -0.86 12.68
CA ILE A 38 -10.24 0.09 11.94
C ILE A 38 -9.64 -0.62 10.73
N ARG A 39 -9.74 0.00 9.56
CA ARG A 39 -9.19 -0.52 8.31
C ARG A 39 -8.11 0.42 7.80
N GLY A 40 -6.96 -0.12 7.41
CA GLY A 40 -5.86 0.69 6.91
C GLY A 40 -4.70 -0.15 6.41
N THR A 41 -3.66 0.49 5.93
CA THR A 41 -2.44 -0.19 5.50
C THR A 41 -1.50 -0.38 6.69
N LEU A 42 -0.99 -1.59 6.91
CA LEU A 42 0.03 -1.80 7.93
C LEU A 42 1.33 -1.07 7.57
N ILE A 43 1.79 -0.19 8.46
CA ILE A 43 3.08 0.51 8.33
C ILE A 43 4.15 -0.26 9.12
N SER A 44 3.84 -0.63 10.36
CA SER A 44 4.78 -1.27 11.28
C SER A 44 4.05 -2.04 12.37
N ASP A 45 4.65 -3.14 12.84
CA ASP A 45 4.21 -3.89 14.03
C ASP A 45 5.46 -4.19 14.87
N ALA A 46 5.74 -3.33 15.86
CA ALA A 46 6.94 -3.42 16.68
C ALA A 46 6.72 -2.84 18.07
N ASN A 47 7.48 -3.33 19.06
CA ASN A 47 7.48 -2.82 20.43
C ASN A 47 6.08 -2.77 21.10
N GLY A 48 5.19 -3.69 20.72
CA GLY A 48 3.81 -3.71 21.22
C GLY A 48 2.93 -2.58 20.69
N VAL A 49 3.35 -1.90 19.62
CA VAL A 49 2.56 -0.87 18.94
C VAL A 49 2.43 -1.25 17.47
N VAL A 50 1.19 -1.22 16.98
CA VAL A 50 0.82 -1.43 15.59
C VAL A 50 0.56 -0.06 14.97
N GLU A 51 1.35 0.30 13.97
CA GLU A 51 1.17 1.53 13.21
C GLU A 51 0.49 1.20 11.88
N ILE A 52 -0.64 1.87 11.61
CA ILE A 52 -1.39 1.71 10.37
C ILE A 52 -1.64 3.07 9.71
N LYS A 53 -1.77 3.09 8.39
CA LYS A 53 -2.20 4.25 7.62
C LYS A 53 -3.68 4.14 7.30
N HIS A 54 -4.48 5.00 7.91
CA HIS A 54 -5.91 5.13 7.61
C HIS A 54 -6.12 6.16 6.48
N PRO A 55 -6.98 5.89 5.49
CA PRO A 55 -7.17 6.77 4.34
C PRO A 55 -7.63 8.20 4.71
N ASN A 56 -8.46 8.33 5.75
CA ASN A 56 -9.03 9.62 6.16
C ASN A 56 -8.33 10.27 7.36
N LEU A 57 -7.67 9.47 8.21
CA LEU A 57 -7.12 9.93 9.48
C LEU A 57 -5.59 10.04 9.45
N GLY A 58 -4.96 9.55 8.37
CA GLY A 58 -3.52 9.48 8.27
C GLY A 58 -2.95 8.34 9.11
N ASP A 59 -1.78 8.56 9.69
CA ASP A 59 -1.04 7.52 10.40
C ASP A 59 -1.58 7.37 11.83
N LEU A 60 -2.06 6.17 12.16
CA LEU A 60 -2.60 5.79 13.47
C LEU A 60 -1.64 4.86 14.18
N LYS A 61 -1.48 5.06 15.49
CA LYS A 61 -0.70 4.18 16.37
C LYS A 61 -1.61 3.52 17.37
N ILE A 62 -1.70 2.19 17.30
CA ILE A 62 -2.58 1.38 18.12
C ILE A 62 -1.71 0.52 19.02
N LYS A 63 -1.94 0.62 20.33
CA LYS A 63 -1.34 -0.27 21.32
C LYS A 63 -1.82 -1.69 21.10
N ARG A 64 -0.91 -2.66 21.07
CA ARG A 64 -1.26 -4.06 20.84
C ARG A 64 -2.14 -4.61 21.95
N GLU A 65 -2.03 -4.08 23.18
CA GLU A 65 -2.94 -4.43 24.27
C GLU A 65 -4.39 -4.01 24.03
N SER A 66 -4.66 -3.12 23.07
CA SER A 66 -6.01 -2.65 22.73
C SER A 66 -6.64 -3.43 21.56
N ILE A 67 -5.88 -4.33 20.94
CA ILE A 67 -6.32 -5.19 19.84
C ILE A 67 -6.88 -6.49 20.44
N LEU A 68 -7.93 -7.02 19.82
CA LEU A 68 -8.62 -8.24 20.24
C LEU A 68 -8.03 -9.50 19.59
#